data_AF-A0A117ILI7-F1
#
_entry.id   AF-A0A117ILI7-F1
#
_cell.length_a   1.000
_cell.length_b   1.000
_cell.length_c   1.000
_cell.angle_alpha   90.00
_cell.angle_beta   90.00
_cell.angle_gamma   90.00
#
_symmetry.space_group_name_H-M   'P 1'
#
loop_
_entity.id
_entity.type
_entity.pdbx_description
1 polymer ?
#
loop_
_entity_poly.entity_id
_entity_poly.type
_entity_poly.pdbx_seq_one_letter_code
_entity_poly.pdbx_strand_id
1 'polypeptide(L)'
;MFKSLHAMRDFLELQRRITASELGDQPMGAASCAVLGDLLARVRVLTDRLPADAPLTLSVLDRHGEAAVETFELVARVLGEMADLTREGIRAAERHRRPFIERLRTIESDGFTVDTVTFTQVSDGRDWSILDRVEDPAVRVQLAAEKIARAEQAAVYRDQLRQLGAEITAVEVDYADRIRRLTSGGAG
;
A
#
# COMPACT_ATOMS: atom_id res chain seq x y z
N MET A 1 2.60 -35.67 -0.42
CA MET A 1 1.34 -34.90 -0.45
C MET A 1 1.10 -34.17 0.87
N PHE A 2 0.86 -34.85 2.01
CA PHE A 2 0.55 -34.16 3.28
C PHE A 2 1.69 -33.28 3.81
N LYS A 3 2.94 -33.76 3.77
CA LYS A 3 4.12 -32.91 4.06
C LYS A 3 4.15 -31.62 3.22
N SER A 4 3.72 -31.69 1.96
CA SER A 4 3.65 -30.52 1.06
C SER A 4 2.54 -29.55 1.47
N LEU A 5 1.40 -30.04 1.98
CA LEU A 5 0.31 -29.18 2.50
C LEU A 5 0.78 -28.43 3.75
N HIS A 6 1.49 -29.11 4.65
CA HIS A 6 2.08 -28.46 5.83
C HIS A 6 3.16 -27.45 5.43
N ALA A 7 4.04 -27.79 4.48
CA ALA A 7 5.03 -26.83 3.97
C ALA A 7 4.37 -25.59 3.34
N MET A 8 3.27 -25.78 2.61
CA MET A 8 2.49 -24.67 2.06
C MET A 8 1.83 -23.81 3.14
N ARG A 9 1.28 -24.43 4.20
CA ARG A 9 0.77 -23.71 5.37
C ARG A 9 1.85 -22.82 6.00
N ASP A 10 3.02 -23.41 6.26
CA ASP A 10 4.12 -22.72 6.91
C ASP A 10 4.68 -21.60 6.00
N PHE A 11 4.72 -21.83 4.69
CA PHE A 11 5.05 -20.81 3.69
C PHE A 11 4.05 -19.65 3.69
N LEU A 12 2.74 -19.91 3.64
CA LEU A 12 1.72 -18.86 3.67
C LEU A 12 1.79 -18.03 4.96
N GLU A 13 2.07 -18.67 6.09
CA GLU A 13 2.24 -17.98 7.36
C GLU A 13 3.49 -17.09 7.39
N LEU A 14 4.60 -17.58 6.83
CA LEU A 14 5.81 -16.78 6.64
C LEU A 14 5.56 -15.58 5.72
N GLN A 15 4.93 -15.81 4.56
CA GLN A 15 4.64 -14.74 3.61
C GLN A 15 3.75 -13.66 4.24
N ARG A 16 2.73 -14.05 5.01
CA ARG A 16 1.87 -13.09 5.70
C ARG A 16 2.67 -12.21 6.68
N ARG A 17 3.63 -12.78 7.42
CA ARG A 17 4.48 -12.03 8.34
C ARG A 17 5.41 -11.07 7.58
N ILE A 18 6.03 -11.54 6.50
CA ILE A 18 6.90 -10.71 5.64
C ILE A 18 6.09 -9.55 5.06
N THR A 19 4.95 -9.82 4.43
CA THR A 19 4.07 -8.79 3.85
C THR A 19 3.62 -7.77 4.90
N ALA A 20 3.23 -8.22 6.11
CA ALA A 20 2.86 -7.32 7.19
C ALA A 20 4.03 -6.44 7.65
N SER A 21 5.26 -6.96 7.65
CA SER A 21 6.44 -6.17 8.04
C SER A 21 6.92 -5.20 6.96
N GLU A 22 6.83 -5.58 5.68
CA GLU A 22 7.40 -4.81 4.57
C GLU A 22 6.44 -3.77 4.00
N LEU A 23 5.15 -4.15 3.84
CA LEU A 23 4.13 -3.27 3.27
C LEU A 23 3.26 -2.60 4.33
N GLY A 24 3.28 -3.11 5.57
CA GLY A 24 2.53 -2.55 6.69
C GLY A 24 1.04 -2.40 6.37
N ASP A 25 0.50 -1.26 6.81
CA ASP A 25 -0.92 -0.92 6.66
C ASP A 25 -1.26 -0.26 5.32
N GLN A 26 -0.34 -0.25 4.35
CA GLN A 26 -0.66 0.23 2.99
C GLN A 26 -1.82 -0.58 2.39
N PRO A 27 -2.69 0.02 1.57
CA PRO A 27 -3.91 -0.65 1.09
C PRO A 27 -3.66 -2.03 0.48
N MET A 28 -2.65 -2.13 -0.39
CA MET A 28 -2.26 -3.39 -1.04
C MET A 28 -1.62 -4.39 -0.07
N GLY A 29 -0.84 -3.92 0.90
CA GLY A 29 -0.23 -4.77 1.94
C GLY A 29 -1.29 -5.41 2.84
N ALA A 30 -2.24 -4.61 3.30
CA ALA A 30 -3.38 -5.08 4.09
C ALA A 30 -4.26 -6.07 3.31
N ALA A 31 -4.52 -5.79 2.03
CA ALA A 31 -5.27 -6.70 1.16
C ALA A 31 -4.56 -8.05 0.94
N SER A 32 -3.26 -8.02 0.67
CA SER A 32 -2.44 -9.24 0.53
C SER A 32 -2.42 -10.06 1.81
N CYS A 33 -2.28 -9.41 2.98
CA CYS A 33 -2.36 -10.09 4.27
C CYS A 33 -3.72 -10.77 4.51
N ALA A 34 -4.82 -10.14 4.08
CA ALA A 34 -6.15 -10.73 4.17
C ALA A 34 -6.27 -11.97 3.29
N VAL A 35 -5.88 -11.89 2.02
CA VAL A 35 -5.87 -13.02 1.07
C VAL A 35 -5.01 -14.18 1.57
N LEU A 36 -3.80 -13.89 2.07
CA LEU A 36 -2.94 -14.90 2.67
C LEU A 36 -3.58 -15.55 3.91
N GLY A 37 -4.33 -14.78 4.69
CA GLY A 37 -5.13 -15.27 5.81
C GLY A 37 -6.21 -16.26 5.38
N ASP A 38 -6.96 -15.94 4.31
CA ASP A 38 -8.01 -16.80 3.77
C ASP A 38 -7.43 -18.12 3.22
N LEU A 39 -6.33 -18.04 2.46
CA LEU A 39 -5.63 -19.22 1.95
C LEU A 39 -5.11 -20.09 3.10
N LEU A 40 -4.51 -19.46 4.12
CA LEU A 40 -4.01 -20.17 5.30
C LEU A 40 -5.14 -20.88 6.06
N ALA A 41 -6.30 -20.23 6.21
CA ALA A 41 -7.48 -20.85 6.81
C ALA A 41 -7.93 -22.09 6.02
N ARG A 42 -7.93 -22.01 4.69
CA ARG A 42 -8.32 -23.14 3.82
C ARG A 42 -7.33 -24.31 3.90
N VAL A 43 -6.02 -24.05 3.92
CA VAL A 43 -5.01 -25.11 4.11
C VAL A 43 -5.11 -25.75 5.50
N ARG A 44 -5.45 -24.97 6.54
CA ARG A 44 -5.64 -25.47 7.91
C ARG A 44 -6.78 -26.48 8.02
N VAL A 45 -7.88 -26.31 7.27
CA VAL A 45 -8.99 -27.30 7.23
C VAL A 45 -8.50 -28.72 6.93
N LEU A 46 -7.48 -28.87 6.08
CA LEU A 46 -6.89 -30.17 5.75
C LEU A 46 -5.77 -30.56 6.72
N THR A 47 -4.83 -29.65 6.99
CA THR A 47 -3.62 -29.94 7.79
C THR A 47 -3.90 -30.13 9.27
N ASP A 48 -5.03 -29.65 9.79
CA ASP A 48 -5.43 -29.90 11.19
C ASP A 48 -6.03 -31.30 11.38
N ARG A 49 -6.48 -31.94 10.29
CA ARG A 49 -7.10 -33.28 10.31
C ARG A 49 -6.15 -34.39 9.86
N LEU A 50 -5.09 -34.02 9.14
CA LEU A 50 -4.15 -34.94 8.50
C LEU A 50 -2.74 -34.60 8.93
N PRO A 51 -2.14 -35.38 9.87
CA PRO A 51 -0.74 -35.21 10.24
C PRO A 51 0.18 -35.27 9.03
N ALA A 52 1.29 -34.54 9.08
CA ALA A 52 2.25 -34.47 7.98
C ALA A 52 2.84 -35.85 7.61
N ASP A 53 2.95 -36.73 8.59
CA ASP A 53 3.47 -38.10 8.52
C ASP A 53 2.39 -39.17 8.39
N ALA A 54 1.12 -38.78 8.19
CA ALA A 54 0.03 -39.71 8.01
C ALA A 54 0.32 -40.68 6.85
N PRO A 55 0.10 -42.00 7.05
CA PRO A 55 0.34 -42.98 6.00
C PRO A 55 -0.60 -42.75 4.82
N LEU A 56 -0.03 -42.74 3.61
CA LEU A 56 -0.77 -42.55 2.37
C LEU A 56 -1.50 -43.85 2.01
N THR A 57 -2.73 -44.02 2.52
CA THR A 57 -3.59 -45.17 2.22
C THR A 57 -4.65 -44.80 1.17
N LEU A 58 -5.20 -45.80 0.46
CA LEU A 58 -6.29 -45.57 -0.51
C LEU A 58 -7.48 -44.86 0.13
N SER A 59 -7.90 -45.26 1.34
CA SER A 59 -9.00 -44.59 2.05
C SER A 59 -8.72 -43.12 2.36
N VAL A 60 -7.46 -42.74 2.59
CA VAL A 60 -7.05 -41.36 2.83
C VAL A 60 -7.06 -40.56 1.52
N LEU A 61 -6.63 -41.17 0.40
CA LEU A 61 -6.72 -40.57 -0.93
C LEU A 61 -8.17 -40.36 -1.36
N ASP A 62 -9.03 -41.36 -1.20
CA ASP A 62 -10.46 -41.27 -1.55
C ASP A 62 -11.17 -40.18 -0.74
N ARG A 63 -10.77 -39.97 0.53
CA ARG A 63 -11.43 -39.01 1.42
C ARG A 63 -10.89 -37.58 1.28
N HIS A 64 -9.62 -37.41 0.94
CA HIS A 64 -8.93 -36.11 1.05
C HIS A 64 -8.05 -35.74 -0.14
N GLY A 65 -7.83 -36.63 -1.10
CA GLY A 65 -6.94 -36.41 -2.24
C GLY A 65 -7.42 -35.29 -3.14
N GLU A 66 -8.69 -35.31 -3.54
CA GLU A 66 -9.29 -34.28 -4.39
C GLU A 66 -9.24 -32.90 -3.72
N ALA A 67 -9.75 -32.79 -2.49
CA ALA A 67 -9.70 -31.54 -1.73
C ALA A 67 -8.27 -31.00 -1.53
N ALA A 68 -7.28 -31.89 -1.38
CA ALA A 68 -5.88 -31.50 -1.28
C ALA A 68 -5.36 -30.91 -2.60
N VAL A 69 -5.65 -31.55 -3.73
CA VAL A 69 -5.27 -31.07 -5.07
C VAL A 69 -5.93 -29.72 -5.37
N GLU A 70 -7.24 -29.61 -5.19
CA GLU A 70 -7.97 -28.34 -5.37
C GLU A 70 -7.40 -27.21 -4.52
N THR A 71 -7.01 -27.52 -3.28
CA THR A 71 -6.39 -26.52 -2.39
C THR A 71 -5.02 -26.07 -2.91
N PHE A 72 -4.19 -27.00 -3.41
CA PHE A 72 -2.90 -26.62 -4.02
C PHE A 72 -3.09 -25.75 -5.26
N GLU A 73 -3.99 -26.14 -6.15
CA GLU A 73 -4.25 -25.40 -7.39
C GLU A 73 -4.78 -23.99 -7.10
N LEU A 74 -5.71 -23.88 -6.16
CA LEU A 74 -6.22 -22.59 -5.73
C LEU A 74 -5.12 -21.71 -5.12
N VAL A 75 -4.32 -22.24 -4.20
CA VAL A 75 -3.25 -21.47 -3.55
C VAL A 75 -2.23 -21.01 -4.59
N ALA A 76 -1.78 -21.90 -5.47
CA ALA A 76 -0.82 -21.56 -6.52
C ALA A 76 -1.37 -20.46 -7.45
N ARG A 77 -2.62 -20.60 -7.90
CA ARG A 77 -3.29 -19.63 -8.76
C ARG A 77 -3.40 -18.26 -8.08
N VAL A 78 -3.95 -18.22 -6.86
CA VAL A 78 -4.17 -16.96 -6.11
C VAL A 78 -2.85 -16.27 -5.80
N LEU A 79 -1.80 -17.01 -5.40
CA LEU A 79 -0.48 -16.41 -5.16
C LEU A 79 0.13 -15.83 -6.44
N GLY A 80 -0.03 -16.52 -7.57
CA GLY A 80 0.40 -16.02 -8.88
C GLY A 80 -0.31 -14.72 -9.26
N GLU A 81 -1.65 -14.73 -9.24
CA GLU A 81 -2.48 -13.55 -9.56
C GLU A 81 -2.21 -12.39 -8.59
N MET A 82 -2.03 -12.66 -7.29
CA MET A 82 -1.70 -11.64 -6.29
C MET A 82 -0.33 -11.02 -6.55
N ALA A 83 0.68 -11.81 -6.92
CA ALA A 83 2.00 -11.30 -7.25
C ALA A 83 1.96 -10.40 -8.50
N ASP A 84 1.19 -10.78 -9.52
CA ASP A 84 1.01 -9.99 -10.73
C ASP A 84 0.28 -8.67 -10.45
N LEU A 85 -0.83 -8.71 -9.71
CA LEU A 85 -1.55 -7.51 -9.27
C LEU A 85 -0.68 -6.59 -8.42
N THR A 86 0.14 -7.17 -7.54
CA THR A 86 1.05 -6.38 -6.70
C THR A 86 2.08 -5.65 -7.55
N ARG A 87 2.70 -6.33 -8.51
CA ARG A 87 3.67 -5.71 -9.43
C ARG A 87 3.02 -4.65 -10.33
N GLU A 88 1.83 -4.93 -10.84
CA GLU A 88 1.07 -4.00 -11.69
C GLU A 88 0.68 -2.74 -10.91
N GLY A 89 0.17 -2.90 -9.68
CA GLY A 89 -0.20 -1.80 -8.80
C GLY A 89 0.97 -0.92 -8.38
N ILE A 90 2.13 -1.51 -8.05
CA ILE A 90 3.35 -0.75 -7.75
C ILE A 90 3.75 0.12 -8.96
N ARG A 91 3.81 -0.47 -10.16
CA ARG A 91 4.15 0.27 -11.38
C ARG A 91 3.12 1.36 -11.68
N ALA A 92 1.84 1.10 -11.43
CA ALA A 92 0.79 2.09 -11.61
C ALA A 92 0.98 3.26 -10.64
N ALA A 93 1.16 3.00 -9.34
CA ALA A 93 1.41 4.03 -8.33
C ALA A 93 2.68 4.84 -8.61
N GLU A 94 3.76 4.19 -9.06
CA GLU A 94 5.02 4.86 -9.44
C GLU A 94 4.84 5.91 -10.54
N ARG A 95 3.94 5.67 -11.51
CA ARG A 95 3.64 6.66 -12.56
C ARG A 95 3.04 7.95 -11.99
N HIS A 96 2.28 7.86 -10.91
CA HIS A 96 1.70 9.02 -10.21
C HIS A 96 2.64 9.63 -9.16
N ARG A 97 3.58 8.85 -8.61
CA ARG A 97 4.60 9.34 -7.65
C ARG A 97 5.58 10.32 -8.29
N ARG A 98 5.93 10.16 -9.57
CA ARG A 98 6.90 11.05 -10.23
C ARG A 98 6.42 12.52 -10.26
N PRO A 99 5.21 12.85 -10.76
CA PRO A 99 4.67 14.21 -10.68
C PRO A 99 4.61 14.77 -9.25
N PHE A 100 4.29 13.93 -8.25
CA PHE A 100 4.28 14.33 -6.84
C PHE A 100 5.68 14.75 -6.36
N ILE A 101 6.71 13.95 -6.65
CA ILE A 101 8.10 14.25 -6.28
C ILE A 101 8.62 15.49 -7.01
N GLU A 102 8.31 15.64 -8.29
CA GLU A 102 8.67 16.83 -9.07
C GLU A 102 8.03 18.08 -8.45
N ARG A 103 6.76 17.98 -8.03
CA ARG A 103 6.07 19.10 -7.38
C ARG A 103 6.69 19.47 -6.05
N LEU A 104 7.04 18.49 -5.21
CA LEU A 104 7.76 18.73 -3.95
C LEU A 104 9.06 19.52 -4.18
N ARG A 105 9.87 19.10 -5.16
CA ARG A 105 11.14 19.78 -5.49
C ARG A 105 10.91 21.22 -5.93
N THR A 106 9.88 21.49 -6.74
CA THR A 106 9.53 22.86 -7.13
C THR A 106 9.14 23.71 -5.91
N ILE A 107 8.31 23.16 -5.02
CA ILE A 107 7.84 23.87 -3.82
C ILE A 107 9.03 24.24 -2.92
N GLU A 108 9.95 23.31 -2.69
CA GLU A 108 11.16 23.56 -1.91
C GLU A 108 12.10 24.57 -2.60
N SER A 109 12.26 24.48 -3.92
CA SER A 109 13.02 25.45 -4.73
C SER A 109 12.46 26.87 -4.63
N ASP A 110 11.14 27.02 -4.46
CA ASP A 110 10.47 28.32 -4.32
C ASP A 110 10.58 28.90 -2.88
N GLY A 111 11.32 28.22 -2.01
CA GLY A 111 11.59 28.62 -0.62
C GLY A 111 10.46 28.29 0.35
N PHE A 112 9.59 27.34 0.00
CA PHE A 112 8.61 26.80 0.93
C PHE A 112 9.15 25.54 1.61
N THR A 113 8.61 25.22 2.79
CA THR A 113 8.90 23.99 3.52
C THR A 113 7.70 23.07 3.43
N VAL A 114 7.95 21.79 3.19
CA VAL A 114 6.93 20.73 3.21
C VAL A 114 7.15 19.84 4.43
N ASP A 115 6.07 19.43 5.09
CA ASP A 115 6.18 18.50 6.21
C ASP A 115 6.64 17.11 5.76
N THR A 116 7.48 16.45 6.56
CA THR A 116 8.05 15.14 6.23
C THR A 116 7.19 13.95 6.65
N VAL A 117 6.04 14.21 7.28
CA VAL A 117 5.14 13.15 7.79
C VAL A 117 4.09 12.82 6.74
N THR A 118 3.40 13.85 6.24
CA THR A 118 2.30 13.73 5.28
C THR A 118 2.69 14.20 3.88
N PHE A 119 3.77 14.98 3.73
CA PHE A 119 4.19 15.58 2.47
C PHE A 119 3.08 16.41 1.78
N THR A 120 2.17 17.00 2.56
CA THR A 120 1.03 17.77 2.04
C THR A 120 0.84 19.12 2.71
N GLN A 121 1.44 19.34 3.88
CA GLN A 121 1.44 20.64 4.54
C GLN A 121 2.60 21.46 4.01
N VAL A 122 2.30 22.67 3.55
CA VAL A 122 3.25 23.62 3.00
C VAL A 122 3.19 24.89 3.82
N SER A 123 4.35 25.37 4.25
CA SER A 123 4.54 26.64 4.95
C SER A 123 5.59 27.48 4.25
N ASP A 124 5.47 28.79 4.35
CA ASP A 124 6.52 29.69 3.86
C ASP A 124 7.78 29.54 4.72
N GLY A 125 8.92 29.28 4.10
CA GLY A 125 10.21 29.12 4.79
C GLY A 125 10.89 30.44 5.13
N ARG A 126 10.34 31.58 4.67
CA ARG A 126 10.90 32.91 4.93
C ARG A 126 10.65 33.38 6.35
N ASP A 127 11.67 34.01 6.95
CA ASP A 127 11.53 34.75 8.19
C ASP A 127 10.92 36.14 7.93
N TRP A 128 9.68 36.31 8.39
CA TRP A 128 8.94 37.56 8.26
C TRP A 128 9.17 38.55 9.41
N SER A 129 10.04 38.25 10.38
CA SER A 129 10.38 39.13 11.51
C SER A 129 10.97 40.48 11.06
N ILE A 130 11.44 40.57 9.80
CA ILE A 130 11.91 41.81 9.20
C ILE A 130 10.83 42.90 9.14
N LEU A 131 9.55 42.54 9.05
CA LEU A 131 8.42 43.48 9.03
C LEU A 131 8.38 44.38 10.27
N ASP A 132 8.80 43.86 11.42
CA ASP A 132 8.80 44.57 12.70
C ASP A 132 9.98 45.57 12.81
N ARG A 133 10.96 45.46 11.90
CA ARG A 133 12.20 46.27 11.92
C ARG A 133 12.28 47.31 10.80
N VAL A 134 11.40 47.23 9.80
CA VAL A 134 11.35 48.19 8.69
C VAL A 134 10.60 49.43 9.12
N GLU A 135 11.26 50.59 9.11
CA GLU A 135 10.66 51.88 9.48
C GLU A 135 9.88 52.55 8.34
N ASP A 136 10.31 52.33 7.09
CA ASP A 136 9.66 52.90 5.90
C ASP A 136 8.26 52.27 5.68
N PRO A 137 7.17 53.07 5.76
CA PRO A 137 5.81 52.57 5.57
C PRO A 137 5.57 51.94 4.20
N ALA A 138 6.19 52.45 3.13
CA ALA A 138 6.00 51.93 1.79
C ALA A 138 6.59 50.52 1.65
N VAL A 139 7.81 50.33 2.18
CA VAL A 139 8.46 49.01 2.22
C VAL A 139 7.69 48.03 3.10
N ARG A 140 7.15 48.48 4.23
CA ARG A 140 6.34 47.64 5.12
C ARG A 140 5.06 47.14 4.45
N VAL A 141 4.35 48.00 3.71
CA VAL A 141 3.15 47.61 2.95
C VAL A 141 3.51 46.58 1.87
N GLN A 142 4.61 46.79 1.15
CA GLN A 142 5.07 45.86 0.11
C GLN A 142 5.39 44.47 0.68
N LEU A 143 6.16 44.41 1.78
CA LEU A 143 6.51 43.13 2.43
C LEU A 143 5.28 42.44 3.03
N ALA A 144 4.31 43.20 3.57
CA ALA A 144 3.06 42.63 4.07
C ALA A 144 2.23 42.03 2.93
N ALA A 145 2.16 42.70 1.78
CA ALA A 145 1.49 42.17 0.59
C ALA A 145 2.18 40.90 0.07
N GLU A 146 3.52 40.87 0.05
CA GLU A 146 4.27 39.67 -0.34
C GLU A 146 4.03 38.50 0.62
N LYS A 147 3.98 38.75 1.94
CA LYS A 147 3.64 37.74 2.94
C LYS A 147 2.26 37.12 2.70
N ILE A 148 1.27 37.94 2.36
CA ILE A 148 -0.08 37.48 2.01
C ILE A 148 -0.03 36.63 0.74
N ALA A 149 0.60 37.13 -0.33
CA ALA A 149 0.72 36.41 -1.59
C ALA A 149 1.43 35.05 -1.41
N ARG A 150 2.46 34.97 -0.57
CA ARG A 150 3.14 33.69 -0.27
C ARG A 150 2.28 32.75 0.57
N ALA A 151 1.46 33.26 1.49
CA ALA A 151 0.50 32.44 2.23
C ALA A 151 -0.57 31.83 1.29
N GLU A 152 -1.07 32.61 0.32
CA GLU A 152 -1.98 32.14 -0.72
C GLU A 152 -1.30 31.08 -1.62
N GLN A 153 -0.06 31.33 -2.04
CA GLN A 153 0.71 30.38 -2.83
C GLN A 153 0.95 29.05 -2.09
N ALA A 154 1.24 29.10 -0.80
CA ALA A 154 1.36 27.90 0.04
C ALA A 154 0.04 27.12 0.08
N ALA A 155 -1.11 27.80 0.14
CA ALA A 155 -2.42 27.14 0.07
C ALA A 155 -2.62 26.40 -1.25
N VAL A 156 -2.30 27.04 -2.38
CA VAL A 156 -2.35 26.42 -3.71
C VAL A 156 -1.44 25.18 -3.77
N TYR A 157 -0.23 25.27 -3.22
CA TYR A 157 0.71 24.14 -3.17
C TYR A 157 0.18 22.97 -2.34
N ARG A 158 -0.44 23.24 -1.18
CA ARG A 158 -1.10 22.19 -0.38
C ARG A 158 -2.19 21.48 -1.17
N ASP A 159 -3.05 22.22 -1.86
CA ASP A 159 -4.18 21.63 -2.58
C ASP A 159 -3.71 20.75 -3.74
N GLN A 160 -2.66 21.18 -4.45
CA GLN A 160 -2.05 20.38 -5.50
C GLN A 160 -1.38 19.11 -4.98
N LEU A 161 -0.62 19.18 -3.89
CA LEU A 161 -0.02 17.99 -3.27
C LEU A 161 -1.09 17.02 -2.77
N ARG A 162 -2.18 17.53 -2.19
CA ARG A 162 -3.33 16.69 -1.79
C ARG A 162 -3.98 15.99 -2.97
N GLN A 163 -4.18 16.69 -4.09
CA GLN A 163 -4.77 16.10 -5.28
C GLN A 163 -3.87 14.98 -5.84
N LEU A 164 -2.58 15.26 -6.04
CA LEU A 164 -1.62 14.26 -6.53
C LEU A 164 -1.49 13.08 -5.57
N GLY A 165 -1.49 13.32 -4.26
CA GLY A 165 -1.50 12.27 -3.23
C GLY A 165 -2.75 11.40 -3.31
N ALA A 166 -3.93 12.01 -3.49
CA ALA A 166 -5.19 11.29 -3.61
C ALA A 166 -5.23 10.40 -4.86
N GLU A 167 -4.63 10.82 -5.98
CA GLU A 167 -4.51 9.98 -7.18
C GLU A 167 -3.66 8.72 -6.93
N ILE A 168 -2.53 8.85 -6.21
CA ILE A 168 -1.69 7.71 -5.82
C ILE A 168 -2.50 6.76 -4.92
N THR A 169 -3.18 7.29 -3.90
CA THR A 169 -4.01 6.49 -2.99
C THR A 169 -5.15 5.79 -3.72
N ALA A 170 -5.80 6.46 -4.68
CA ALA A 170 -6.89 5.87 -5.46
C ALA A 170 -6.40 4.63 -6.26
N VAL A 171 -5.21 4.71 -6.85
CA VAL A 171 -4.59 3.57 -7.54
C VAL A 171 -4.30 2.44 -6.55
N GLU A 172 -3.67 2.74 -5.40
CA GLU A 172 -3.36 1.70 -4.40
C GLU A 172 -4.62 1.02 -3.86
N VAL A 173 -5.72 1.77 -3.67
CA VAL A 173 -7.02 1.23 -3.24
C VAL A 173 -7.66 0.34 -4.31
N ASP A 174 -7.63 0.74 -5.59
CA ASP A 174 -8.16 -0.08 -6.68
C ASP A 174 -7.47 -1.45 -6.77
N TYR A 175 -6.13 -1.47 -6.69
CA TYR A 175 -5.38 -2.72 -6.68
C TYR A 175 -5.61 -3.53 -5.40
N ALA A 176 -5.76 -2.89 -4.25
CA ALA A 176 -6.12 -3.57 -3.01
C ALA A 176 -7.48 -4.28 -3.15
N ASP A 177 -8.47 -3.66 -3.76
CA ASP A 177 -9.78 -4.26 -4.02
C ASP A 177 -9.70 -5.42 -5.01
N ARG A 178 -8.91 -5.30 -6.08
CA ARG A 178 -8.64 -6.41 -7.01
C ARG A 178 -7.99 -7.60 -6.29
N ILE A 179 -7.04 -7.35 -5.38
CA ILE A 179 -6.39 -8.40 -4.57
C ILE A 179 -7.42 -9.08 -3.64
N ARG A 180 -8.25 -8.32 -2.91
CA ARG A 180 -9.29 -8.90 -2.03
C ARG A 180 -10.27 -9.82 -2.77
N ARG A 181 -10.55 -9.55 -4.04
CA ARG A 181 -11.46 -10.36 -4.85
C ARG A 181 -10.91 -11.73 -5.24
N LEU A 182 -9.61 -11.96 -5.13
CA LEU A 182 -8.98 -13.23 -5.50
C LEU A 182 -9.51 -14.42 -4.69
N THR A 183 -9.87 -14.21 -3.42
CA THR A 183 -10.45 -15.24 -2.55
C THR A 183 -11.97 -15.11 -2.40
N SER A 184 -12.54 -13.95 -2.74
CA SER A 184 -13.98 -13.66 -2.63
C SER A 184 -14.82 -14.21 -3.79
N GLY A 185 -14.20 -14.53 -4.94
CA GLY A 185 -14.89 -15.02 -6.14
C GLY A 185 -15.08 -16.54 -6.25
N GLY A 186 -14.74 -17.31 -5.22
CA GLY A 186 -14.72 -18.78 -5.24
C GLY A 186 -15.89 -19.47 -4.54
N ALA A 187 -17.06 -18.83 -4.46
CA ALA A 187 -18.31 -19.44 -4.00
C ALA A 187 -19.32 -19.46 -5.15
N GLY A 188 -19.19 -20.45 -6.02
CA GLY A 188 -20.08 -20.76 -7.12
C GLY A 188 -19.95 -22.22 -7.49
#